data_AF-A0A2N1MPF2-F1
#
_entry.id   AF-A0A2N1MPF2-F1
#
_cell.length_a   1.000
_cell.length_b   1.000
_cell.length_c   1.000
_cell.angle_alpha   90.00
_cell.angle_beta   90.00
_cell.angle_gamma   90.00
#
_symmetry.space_group_name_H-M   'P 1'
#
loop_
_entity.id
_entity.type
_entity.pdbx_description
1 polymer ?
#
loop_
_entity_poly.entity_id
_entity_poly.type
_entity_poly.pdbx_seq_one_letter_code
_entity_poly.pdbx_strand_id
1 'polypeptide(L)'
;MASIRAMNQTPALENDGEILNMLNDSGKFSPRNDQDLREMLQVDFLEALQRMDVCELYGLSDDPNPSIDVYPVFSCGCADTKNEKYKEALRKLFDELETRVATTPIDVSYEATKSIYSYTYLVSATYPFKNQIKVVPEKLIEGKNGRRNLDYGIESRTTGRIIGLVEVKIKQGFAQATVQLESSLGRKRKANEMDDGHEFDKVWGIVTDAEKWYFMECTQDSEGKLSFKLSKPLFVAYEDAGMKERTEKVLGHIIWLLEESQKADSAVNEKIIKKHRSLGNLAEKSDTVVKS
;
A
#
# COMPACT_ATOMS: atom_id res chain seq x y z
N MET A 1 -1.95 -52.89 16.70
CA MET A 1 -2.94 -51.81 16.92
C MET A 1 -2.54 -51.01 18.14
N ALA A 2 -2.13 -49.76 17.96
CA ALA A 2 -2.14 -48.71 18.98
C ALA A 2 -2.19 -47.37 18.23
N SER A 3 -3.03 -46.46 18.71
CA SER A 3 -3.63 -45.32 18.02
C SER A 3 -2.69 -44.10 17.93
N ILE A 4 -2.48 -43.54 16.74
CA ILE A 4 -1.87 -42.22 16.54
C ILE A 4 -2.99 -41.18 16.67
N ARG A 5 -3.33 -40.82 17.91
CA ARG A 5 -4.24 -39.71 18.21
C ARG A 5 -3.82 -39.05 19.52
N ALA A 6 -2.69 -38.35 19.48
CA ALA A 6 -2.32 -37.33 20.45
C ALA A 6 -1.14 -36.54 19.89
N MET A 7 -1.11 -35.24 20.19
CA MET A 7 -0.07 -34.25 19.83
C MET A 7 -0.27 -33.53 18.48
N ASN A 8 -1.41 -32.88 18.32
CA ASN A 8 -1.45 -31.56 17.67
C ASN A 8 -1.96 -30.59 18.74
N GLN A 9 -1.08 -30.20 19.66
CA GLN A 9 -1.27 -28.96 20.41
C GLN A 9 -0.65 -27.85 19.57
N THR A 10 -1.48 -26.89 19.17
CA THR A 10 -1.05 -25.64 18.54
C THR A 10 -0.08 -24.93 19.48
N PRO A 11 1.09 -24.44 19.01
CA PRO A 11 1.99 -23.66 19.85
C PRO A 11 1.26 -22.43 20.39
N ALA A 12 1.43 -22.15 21.69
CA ALA A 12 0.89 -20.93 22.29
C ALA A 12 1.73 -19.72 21.83
N LEU A 13 1.05 -18.64 21.46
CA LEU A 13 1.65 -17.35 21.11
C LEU A 13 1.75 -16.49 22.38
N GLU A 14 2.96 -16.05 22.73
CA GLU A 14 3.18 -15.07 23.81
C GLU A 14 3.73 -13.78 23.18
N ASN A 15 3.04 -12.66 23.44
CA ASN A 15 3.31 -11.37 22.84
C ASN A 15 4.02 -10.44 23.84
N ASP A 16 5.35 -10.47 23.85
CA ASP A 16 6.19 -9.59 24.65
C ASP A 16 6.72 -8.39 23.83
N GLY A 17 5.84 -7.75 23.07
CA GLY A 17 5.99 -6.35 22.64
C GLY A 17 7.08 -6.03 21.61
N GLU A 18 8.02 -6.92 21.28
CA GLU A 18 9.02 -6.64 20.23
C GLU A 18 9.31 -7.80 19.26
N ILE A 19 9.08 -9.07 19.62
CA ILE A 19 9.24 -10.22 18.70
C ILE A 19 8.31 -11.37 19.13
N LEU A 20 7.50 -11.89 18.21
CA LEU A 20 6.68 -13.09 18.40
C LEU A 20 7.59 -14.33 18.50
N ASN A 21 7.67 -14.95 19.69
CA ASN A 21 8.57 -16.07 19.93
C ASN A 21 7.90 -17.41 19.58
N MET A 22 8.41 -18.12 18.56
CA MET A 22 8.11 -19.53 18.31
C MET A 22 9.15 -20.39 19.04
N LEU A 23 8.74 -21.14 20.06
CA LEU A 23 9.59 -22.07 20.79
C LEU A 23 9.64 -23.42 20.04
N ASN A 24 10.84 -23.84 19.64
CA ASN A 24 11.11 -25.20 19.18
C ASN A 24 11.86 -25.94 20.30
N ASP A 25 11.42 -27.15 20.67
CA ASP A 25 11.89 -27.93 21.83
C ASP A 25 13.41 -28.20 21.86
N SER A 26 14.09 -28.04 20.72
CA SER A 26 15.53 -28.29 20.59
C SER A 26 16.43 -27.07 20.81
N GLY A 27 15.89 -25.84 20.85
CA GLY A 27 16.65 -24.60 21.04
C GLY A 27 17.75 -24.30 20.00
N LYS A 28 17.99 -25.19 19.01
CA LYS A 28 19.06 -25.09 18.02
C LYS A 28 18.81 -24.05 16.93
N PHE A 29 17.54 -23.86 16.59
CA PHE A 29 17.10 -22.92 15.57
C PHE A 29 15.98 -22.11 16.21
N SER A 30 16.28 -20.86 16.55
CA SER A 30 15.33 -19.94 17.19
C SER A 30 15.37 -18.61 16.46
N PRO A 31 14.23 -17.94 16.26
CA PRO A 31 14.19 -16.58 15.77
C PRO A 31 14.86 -15.57 16.72
N ARG A 32 15.54 -16.00 17.79
CA ARG A 32 16.48 -15.15 18.54
C ARG A 32 17.93 -15.24 18.04
N ASN A 33 18.34 -16.37 17.49
CA ASN A 33 19.76 -16.68 17.25
C ASN A 33 20.08 -16.99 15.78
N ASP A 34 19.06 -17.09 14.93
CA ASP A 34 19.20 -17.44 13.51
C ASP A 34 18.55 -16.37 12.64
N GLN A 35 19.37 -15.64 11.88
CA GLN A 35 18.93 -14.53 11.04
C GLN A 35 18.13 -15.02 9.83
N ASP A 36 18.55 -16.12 9.21
CA ASP A 36 17.86 -16.68 8.04
C ASP A 36 16.48 -17.24 8.45
N LEU A 37 16.39 -17.85 9.64
CA LEU A 37 15.12 -18.29 10.22
C LEU A 37 14.24 -17.11 10.63
N ARG A 38 14.79 -16.04 11.19
CA ARG A 38 14.05 -14.79 11.47
C ARG A 38 13.46 -14.20 10.18
N GLU A 39 14.26 -14.14 9.13
CA GLU A 39 13.87 -13.60 7.82
C GLU A 39 12.82 -14.49 7.14
N MET A 40 12.99 -15.82 7.19
CA MET A 40 12.02 -16.80 6.71
C MET A 40 10.69 -16.69 7.46
N LEU A 41 10.72 -16.65 8.79
CA LEU A 41 9.52 -16.52 9.62
C LEU A 41 8.81 -15.17 9.42
N GLN A 42 9.53 -14.09 9.11
CA GLN A 42 8.93 -12.79 8.76
C GLN A 42 8.21 -12.81 7.41
N VAL A 43 8.74 -13.55 6.42
CA VAL A 43 8.08 -13.75 5.13
C VAL A 43 6.83 -14.61 5.31
N ASP A 44 6.96 -15.73 6.04
CA ASP A 44 5.84 -16.63 6.36
C ASP A 44 4.75 -15.93 7.20
N PHE A 45 5.12 -14.98 8.07
CA PHE A 45 4.19 -14.20 8.88
C PHE A 45 3.26 -13.33 8.02
N LEU A 46 3.75 -12.68 6.96
CA LEU A 46 2.92 -11.89 6.04
C LEU A 46 2.04 -12.74 5.10
N GLU A 47 2.45 -13.99 4.84
CA GLU A 47 1.62 -14.96 4.13
C GLU A 47 0.55 -15.60 5.02
N ALA A 48 0.85 -15.75 6.32
CA ALA A 48 -0.03 -16.32 7.33
C ALA A 48 -0.98 -15.29 7.99
N LEU A 49 -0.66 -14.00 7.91
CA LEU A 49 -1.44 -12.88 8.46
C LEU A 49 -2.87 -12.94 7.92
N GLN A 50 -3.79 -13.39 8.78
CA GLN A 50 -5.20 -13.41 8.44
C GLN A 50 -5.78 -12.02 8.65
N ARG A 51 -6.88 -11.73 7.96
CA ARG A 51 -7.61 -10.47 8.14
C ARG A 51 -7.99 -10.23 9.61
N MET A 52 -8.22 -11.31 10.37
CA MET A 52 -8.44 -11.29 11.82
C MET A 52 -7.28 -10.61 12.56
N ASP A 53 -6.05 -11.11 12.40
CA ASP A 53 -4.87 -10.62 13.13
C ASP A 53 -4.59 -9.14 12.84
N VAL A 54 -4.83 -8.71 11.60
CA VAL A 54 -4.71 -7.30 11.19
C VAL A 54 -5.79 -6.43 11.82
N CYS A 55 -7.03 -6.91 11.88
CA CYS A 55 -8.12 -6.13 12.46
C CYS A 55 -7.93 -5.92 13.96
N GLU A 56 -7.44 -6.93 14.68
CA GLU A 56 -7.10 -6.81 16.09
C GLU A 56 -5.89 -5.86 16.29
N LEU A 57 -4.81 -6.06 15.52
CA LEU A 57 -3.57 -5.26 15.63
C LEU A 57 -3.81 -3.75 15.47
N TYR A 58 -4.70 -3.35 14.56
CA TYR A 58 -5.02 -1.95 14.30
C TYR A 58 -6.33 -1.49 14.95
N GLY A 59 -6.95 -2.31 15.82
CA GLY A 59 -8.18 -1.95 16.53
C GLY A 59 -9.39 -1.69 15.62
N LEU A 60 -9.46 -2.38 14.48
CA LEU A 60 -10.60 -2.34 13.55
C LEU A 60 -11.74 -3.23 14.03
N SER A 61 -11.44 -4.39 14.64
CA SER A 61 -12.43 -5.34 15.14
C SER A 61 -11.78 -6.42 16.02
N ASP A 62 -12.50 -6.85 17.06
CA ASP A 62 -12.14 -8.00 17.90
C ASP A 62 -12.86 -9.30 17.45
N ASP A 63 -13.54 -9.29 16.30
CA ASP A 63 -14.23 -10.46 15.74
C ASP A 63 -13.20 -11.45 15.17
N PRO A 64 -13.26 -12.76 15.51
CA PRO A 64 -12.36 -13.77 14.96
C PRO A 64 -12.54 -14.03 13.46
N ASN A 65 -13.59 -13.49 12.84
CA ASN A 65 -13.80 -13.52 11.40
C ASN A 65 -14.40 -12.18 10.92
N PRO A 66 -13.63 -11.08 11.04
CA PRO A 66 -14.17 -9.74 10.84
C PRO A 66 -14.60 -9.56 9.39
N SER A 67 -15.77 -8.98 9.12
CA SER A 67 -16.20 -8.62 7.75
C SER A 67 -15.26 -7.56 7.15
N ILE A 68 -15.35 -7.33 5.84
CA ILE A 68 -14.70 -6.17 5.20
C ILE A 68 -15.29 -4.83 5.68
N ASP A 69 -16.52 -4.84 6.18
CA ASP A 69 -17.24 -3.63 6.62
C ASP A 69 -16.70 -3.05 7.94
N VAL A 70 -15.72 -3.71 8.56
CA VAL A 70 -15.00 -3.18 9.74
C VAL A 70 -14.17 -1.96 9.41
N TYR A 71 -13.79 -1.78 8.14
CA TYR A 71 -13.11 -0.58 7.68
C TYR A 71 -14.13 0.56 7.53
N PRO A 72 -13.95 1.71 8.21
CA PRO A 72 -14.79 2.87 8.00
C PRO A 72 -14.80 3.29 6.53
N VAL A 73 -15.99 3.66 6.02
CA VAL A 73 -16.12 4.06 4.63
C VAL A 73 -15.60 5.48 4.42
N PHE A 74 -14.75 5.70 3.42
CA PHE A 74 -14.43 7.05 2.94
C PHE A 74 -15.00 7.30 1.54
N SER A 75 -15.24 8.58 1.26
CA SER A 75 -15.68 9.03 -0.06
C SER A 75 -14.46 9.17 -0.98
N CYS A 76 -14.15 8.11 -1.74
CA CYS A 76 -13.18 8.21 -2.82
C CYS A 76 -13.76 9.06 -3.95
N GLY A 77 -13.04 10.12 -4.34
CA GLY A 77 -13.44 10.96 -5.46
C GLY A 77 -13.29 10.25 -6.81
N CYS A 78 -13.77 10.89 -7.86
CA CYS A 78 -13.67 10.42 -9.24
C CYS A 78 -13.28 11.61 -10.13
N ALA A 79 -12.13 11.52 -10.79
CA ALA A 79 -11.71 12.53 -11.74
C ALA A 79 -12.57 12.49 -13.01
N ASP A 80 -12.81 13.65 -13.63
CA ASP A 80 -13.46 13.74 -14.93
C ASP A 80 -12.49 13.28 -16.03
N THR A 81 -12.62 12.02 -16.43
CA THR A 81 -11.72 11.38 -17.41
C THR A 81 -11.94 11.90 -18.84
N LYS A 82 -13.03 12.60 -19.12
CA LYS A 82 -13.35 13.16 -20.44
C LYS A 82 -12.70 14.52 -20.67
N ASN A 83 -12.08 15.10 -19.64
CA ASN A 83 -11.33 16.33 -19.79
C ASN A 83 -10.11 16.14 -20.71
N GLU A 84 -9.59 17.26 -21.23
CA GLU A 84 -8.45 17.26 -22.16
C GLU A 84 -7.18 16.61 -21.58
N LYS A 85 -7.02 16.65 -20.26
CA LYS A 85 -5.85 16.09 -19.56
C LYS A 85 -5.88 14.56 -19.51
N TYR A 86 -7.06 13.96 -19.39
CA TYR A 86 -7.26 12.53 -19.11
C TYR A 86 -7.87 11.74 -20.25
N LYS A 87 -8.44 12.40 -21.27
CA LYS A 87 -9.04 11.72 -22.43
C LYS A 87 -8.12 10.72 -23.10
N GLU A 88 -6.82 11.02 -23.17
CA GLU A 88 -5.83 10.14 -23.79
C GLU A 88 -5.53 8.91 -22.91
N ALA A 89 -5.58 9.06 -21.58
CA ALA A 89 -5.47 7.92 -20.66
C ALA A 89 -6.68 6.98 -20.82
N LEU A 90 -7.89 7.54 -20.91
CA LEU A 90 -9.11 6.77 -21.12
C LEU A 90 -9.09 6.03 -22.45
N ARG A 91 -8.66 6.70 -23.53
CA ARG A 91 -8.52 6.09 -24.86
C ARG A 91 -7.54 4.92 -24.84
N LYS A 92 -6.34 5.12 -24.27
CA LYS A 92 -5.33 4.05 -24.14
C LYS A 92 -5.87 2.86 -23.36
N LEU A 93 -6.55 3.11 -22.25
CA LEU A 93 -7.17 2.06 -21.45
C LEU A 93 -8.15 1.22 -22.27
N PHE A 94 -9.04 1.88 -23.02
CA PHE A 94 -10.01 1.17 -23.85
C PHE A 94 -9.34 0.37 -24.97
N ASP A 95 -8.37 0.93 -25.70
CA ASP A 95 -7.68 0.22 -26.78
C ASP A 95 -6.99 -1.07 -26.24
N GLU A 96 -6.34 -0.96 -25.08
CA GLU A 96 -5.63 -2.08 -24.46
C GLU A 96 -6.59 -3.13 -23.88
N LEU A 97 -7.70 -2.71 -23.28
CA LEU A 97 -8.70 -3.63 -22.74
C LEU A 97 -9.47 -4.34 -23.85
N GLU A 98 -9.83 -3.66 -24.94
CA GLU A 98 -10.48 -4.27 -26.09
C GLU A 98 -9.59 -5.35 -26.71
N THR A 99 -8.29 -5.04 -26.88
CA THR A 99 -7.31 -6.02 -27.35
C THR A 99 -7.22 -7.23 -26.41
N ARG A 100 -7.16 -7.00 -25.09
CA ARG A 100 -7.08 -8.09 -24.10
C ARG A 100 -8.34 -8.93 -24.07
N VAL A 101 -9.51 -8.33 -24.04
CA VAL A 101 -10.78 -9.08 -24.08
C VAL A 101 -10.83 -9.99 -25.31
N ALA A 102 -10.34 -9.54 -26.46
CA ALA A 102 -10.32 -10.36 -27.67
C ALA A 102 -9.24 -11.47 -27.70
N THR A 103 -8.13 -11.31 -26.99
CA THR A 103 -6.93 -12.17 -27.15
C THR A 103 -6.51 -12.92 -25.90
N THR A 104 -6.87 -12.44 -24.72
CA THR A 104 -6.57 -12.98 -23.40
C THR A 104 -7.70 -12.59 -22.45
N PRO A 105 -8.89 -13.20 -22.57
CA PRO A 105 -10.02 -12.91 -21.72
C PRO A 105 -9.66 -13.06 -20.23
N ILE A 106 -10.30 -12.26 -19.39
CA ILE A 106 -10.09 -12.34 -17.95
C ILE A 106 -10.57 -13.71 -17.44
N ASP A 107 -9.73 -14.35 -16.65
CA ASP A 107 -10.12 -15.49 -15.84
C ASP A 107 -9.81 -15.15 -14.37
N VAL A 108 -10.87 -15.00 -13.58
CA VAL A 108 -10.78 -14.65 -12.16
C VAL A 108 -10.22 -15.77 -11.29
N SER A 109 -9.99 -16.95 -11.85
CA SER A 109 -9.33 -18.07 -11.18
C SER A 109 -7.80 -17.96 -11.20
N TYR A 110 -7.25 -17.25 -12.20
CA TYR A 110 -5.80 -17.11 -12.37
C TYR A 110 -5.32 -15.72 -11.94
N GLU A 111 -4.30 -15.68 -11.09
CA GLU A 111 -3.74 -14.39 -10.63
C GLU A 111 -3.02 -13.62 -11.74
N ALA A 112 -2.49 -14.32 -12.75
CA ALA A 112 -1.78 -13.70 -13.88
C ALA A 112 -2.70 -12.81 -14.74
N THR A 113 -3.89 -13.29 -15.09
CA THR A 113 -4.90 -12.55 -15.87
C THR A 113 -5.38 -11.33 -15.09
N LYS A 114 -5.70 -11.47 -13.79
CA LYS A 114 -6.06 -10.33 -12.94
C LYS A 114 -4.94 -9.29 -12.92
N SER A 115 -3.71 -9.73 -12.71
CA SER A 115 -2.53 -8.84 -12.66
C SER A 115 -2.36 -8.06 -13.95
N ILE A 116 -2.50 -8.71 -15.11
CA ILE A 116 -2.40 -8.07 -16.43
C ILE A 116 -3.48 -7.00 -16.61
N TYR A 117 -4.73 -7.32 -16.25
CA TYR A 117 -5.84 -6.38 -16.35
C TYR A 117 -5.63 -5.22 -15.37
N SER A 118 -5.32 -5.48 -14.10
CA SER A 118 -5.04 -4.45 -13.11
C SER A 118 -3.90 -3.52 -13.57
N TYR A 119 -2.80 -4.07 -14.08
CA TYR A 119 -1.68 -3.30 -14.61
C TYR A 119 -2.10 -2.37 -15.74
N THR A 120 -3.02 -2.79 -16.61
CA THR A 120 -3.58 -1.99 -17.71
C THR A 120 -4.21 -0.69 -17.21
N TYR A 121 -5.02 -0.78 -16.14
CA TYR A 121 -5.60 0.40 -15.50
C TYR A 121 -4.51 1.30 -14.91
N LEU A 122 -3.53 0.72 -14.22
CA LEU A 122 -2.45 1.48 -13.57
C LEU A 122 -1.58 2.25 -14.57
N VAL A 123 -1.14 1.61 -15.67
CA VAL A 123 -0.30 2.28 -16.67
C VAL A 123 -1.07 3.38 -17.41
N SER A 124 -2.36 3.14 -17.68
CA SER A 124 -3.23 4.13 -18.30
C SER A 124 -3.47 5.33 -17.37
N ALA A 125 -3.79 5.07 -16.10
CA ALA A 125 -4.02 6.11 -15.10
C ALA A 125 -2.77 6.95 -14.80
N THR A 126 -1.58 6.33 -14.84
CA THR A 126 -0.31 7.03 -14.59
C THR A 126 0.24 7.77 -15.80
N TYR A 127 -0.23 7.47 -17.02
CA TYR A 127 0.24 8.10 -18.27
C TYR A 127 0.17 9.65 -18.28
N PRO A 128 -0.90 10.31 -17.78
CA PRO A 128 -0.94 11.78 -17.66
C PRO A 128 0.17 12.33 -16.75
N PHE A 129 0.67 11.51 -15.83
CA PHE A 129 1.68 11.85 -14.82
C PHE A 129 3.04 11.21 -15.12
N LYS A 130 3.29 10.72 -16.34
CA LYS A 130 4.47 9.91 -16.70
C LYS A 130 5.83 10.51 -16.33
N ASN A 131 5.93 11.84 -16.23
CA ASN A 131 7.17 12.53 -15.84
C ASN A 131 7.35 12.64 -14.32
N GLN A 132 6.28 12.44 -13.55
CA GLN A 132 6.23 12.61 -12.09
C GLN A 132 6.05 11.28 -11.35
N ILE A 133 5.39 10.31 -11.98
CA ILE A 133 5.00 9.03 -11.35
C ILE A 133 5.46 7.87 -12.24
N LYS A 134 5.78 6.73 -11.60
CA LYS A 134 5.99 5.44 -12.26
C LYS A 134 5.28 4.32 -11.50
N VAL A 135 4.83 3.31 -12.26
CA VAL A 135 4.41 2.01 -11.70
C VAL A 135 5.64 1.12 -11.61
N VAL A 136 5.81 0.41 -10.49
CA VAL A 136 6.93 -0.50 -10.22
C VAL A 136 6.34 -1.87 -9.88
N PRO A 137 6.45 -2.85 -10.78
CA PRO A 137 6.06 -4.24 -10.49
C PRO A 137 6.91 -4.86 -9.38
N GLU A 138 6.34 -5.78 -8.61
CA GLU A 138 7.03 -6.61 -7.61
C GLU A 138 7.88 -5.77 -6.63
N LYS A 139 7.33 -4.64 -6.17
CA LYS A 139 8.07 -3.71 -5.34
C LYS A 139 8.24 -4.28 -3.94
N LEU A 140 9.49 -4.56 -3.53
CA LEU A 140 9.80 -4.94 -2.15
C LEU A 140 9.47 -3.79 -1.19
N ILE A 141 8.62 -4.10 -0.20
CA ILE A 141 8.34 -3.28 0.97
C ILE A 141 8.95 -3.96 2.17
N GLU A 142 9.66 -3.17 2.97
CA GLU A 142 10.22 -3.60 4.24
C GLU A 142 9.62 -2.75 5.36
N GLY A 143 9.11 -3.41 6.39
CA GLY A 143 8.60 -2.75 7.60
C GLY A 143 8.91 -3.56 8.85
N LYS A 144 8.50 -3.03 10.00
CA LYS A 144 8.69 -3.69 11.30
C LYS A 144 8.04 -5.08 11.38
N ASN A 145 7.00 -5.31 10.57
CA ASN A 145 6.22 -6.55 10.53
C ASN A 145 6.67 -7.52 9.42
N GLY A 146 7.80 -7.26 8.75
CA GLY A 146 8.37 -8.16 7.75
C GLY A 146 8.69 -7.51 6.41
N ARG A 147 9.04 -8.37 5.44
CA ARG A 147 9.43 -7.98 4.08
C ARG A 147 8.59 -8.74 3.05
N ARG A 148 7.97 -8.04 2.10
CA ARG A 148 7.21 -8.67 1.02
C ARG A 148 7.12 -7.79 -0.22
N ASN A 149 7.05 -8.43 -1.38
CA ASN A 149 6.81 -7.73 -2.64
C ASN A 149 5.32 -7.40 -2.76
N LEU A 150 5.03 -6.13 -3.06
CA LEU A 150 3.75 -5.71 -3.62
C LEU A 150 3.61 -6.23 -5.04
N ASP A 151 2.38 -6.50 -5.50
CA ASP A 151 2.15 -6.73 -6.93
C ASP A 151 2.56 -5.49 -7.73
N TYR A 152 2.12 -4.30 -7.29
CA TYR A 152 2.60 -3.03 -7.84
C TYR A 152 2.77 -1.94 -6.78
N GLY A 153 3.90 -1.25 -6.83
CA GLY A 153 4.11 0.04 -6.18
C GLY A 153 3.88 1.20 -7.16
N ILE A 154 3.35 2.31 -6.67
CA ILE A 154 3.27 3.58 -7.40
C ILE A 154 4.24 4.54 -6.73
N GLU A 155 5.26 4.96 -7.47
CA GLU A 155 6.36 5.77 -6.95
C GLU A 155 6.41 7.16 -7.57
N SER A 156 6.66 8.16 -6.73
CA SER A 156 7.06 9.50 -7.15
C SER A 156 8.48 9.44 -7.73
N ARG A 157 8.64 9.92 -8.97
CA ARG A 157 9.93 9.98 -9.66
C ARG A 157 10.87 11.01 -9.04
N THR A 158 10.31 12.07 -8.46
CA THR A 158 11.09 13.15 -7.84
C THR A 158 11.69 12.71 -6.51
N THR A 159 10.90 12.02 -5.67
CA THR A 159 11.31 11.69 -4.30
C THR A 159 11.72 10.23 -4.14
N GLY A 160 11.42 9.35 -5.11
CA GLY A 160 11.58 7.90 -5.00
C GLY A 160 10.64 7.26 -3.97
N ARG A 161 9.69 8.02 -3.42
CA ARG A 161 8.76 7.56 -2.39
C ARG A 161 7.59 6.81 -3.01
N ILE A 162 7.04 5.89 -2.22
CA ILE A 162 5.82 5.15 -2.56
C ILE A 162 4.64 6.02 -2.15
N ILE A 163 3.82 6.37 -3.13
CA ILE A 163 2.63 7.22 -2.96
C ILE A 163 1.34 6.43 -3.08
N GLY A 164 1.42 5.21 -3.63
CA GLY A 164 0.33 4.26 -3.66
C GLY A 164 0.85 2.84 -3.75
N LEU A 165 0.07 1.90 -3.24
CA LEU A 165 0.35 0.46 -3.36
C LEU A 165 -0.86 -0.28 -3.93
N VAL A 166 -0.60 -1.41 -4.58
CA VAL A 166 -1.61 -2.22 -5.24
C VAL A 166 -1.37 -3.69 -4.96
N GLU A 167 -2.41 -4.34 -4.43
CA GLU A 167 -2.43 -5.76 -4.13
C GLU A 167 -3.55 -6.42 -4.97
N VAL A 168 -3.19 -7.37 -5.82
CA VAL A 168 -4.08 -8.08 -6.75
C VAL A 168 -4.58 -9.37 -6.12
N LYS A 169 -5.27 -9.27 -4.97
CA LYS A 169 -5.89 -10.41 -4.29
C LYS A 169 -6.89 -9.97 -3.23
N ILE A 170 -8.19 -10.23 -3.37
CA ILE A 170 -9.19 -9.76 -2.39
C ILE A 170 -9.08 -10.44 -1.02
N LYS A 171 -8.89 -11.78 -0.96
CA LYS A 171 -8.99 -12.54 0.31
C LYS A 171 -7.93 -12.16 1.35
N GLN A 172 -6.66 -12.18 0.95
CA GLN A 172 -5.53 -11.84 1.81
C GLN A 172 -5.03 -10.41 1.57
N GLY A 173 -5.37 -9.79 0.44
CA GLY A 173 -4.78 -8.51 0.06
C GLY A 173 -5.22 -7.34 0.91
N PHE A 174 -6.35 -7.41 1.65
CA PHE A 174 -6.66 -6.38 2.64
C PHE A 174 -5.69 -6.41 3.82
N ALA A 175 -5.43 -7.61 4.37
CA ALA A 175 -4.50 -7.77 5.46
C ALA A 175 -3.09 -7.31 5.04
N GLN A 176 -2.68 -7.72 3.85
CA GLN A 176 -1.37 -7.38 3.27
C GLN A 176 -1.26 -5.89 2.98
N ALA A 177 -2.25 -5.29 2.31
CA ALA A 177 -2.27 -3.86 2.00
C ALA A 177 -2.20 -3.01 3.28
N THR A 178 -2.95 -3.36 4.34
CA THR A 178 -2.93 -2.62 5.61
C THR A 178 -1.53 -2.59 6.23
N VAL A 179 -0.86 -3.75 6.33
CA VAL A 179 0.50 -3.84 6.90
C VAL A 179 1.56 -3.16 6.02
N GLN A 180 1.41 -3.26 4.70
CA GLN A 180 2.32 -2.62 3.74
C GLN A 180 2.13 -1.10 3.69
N LEU A 181 0.91 -0.59 3.91
CA LEU A 181 0.62 0.84 4.01
C LEU A 181 1.31 1.44 5.25
N GLU A 182 1.23 0.77 6.39
CA GLU A 182 1.99 1.15 7.59
C GLU A 182 3.49 1.25 7.29
N SER A 183 4.04 0.21 6.65
CA SER A 183 5.47 0.13 6.33
C SER A 183 5.92 1.23 5.36
N SER A 184 5.01 1.73 4.53
CA SER A 184 5.26 2.80 3.58
C SER A 184 5.25 4.20 4.23
N LEU A 185 4.47 4.38 5.32
CA LEU A 185 4.42 5.61 6.10
C LEU A 185 5.66 5.77 7.00
N GLY A 186 6.12 4.68 7.62
CA GLY A 186 7.08 4.71 8.73
C GLY A 186 8.58 4.72 8.41
N ARG A 187 9.05 5.32 7.30
CA ARG A 187 10.51 5.51 7.12
C ARG A 187 11.04 6.62 8.03
N LYS A 188 11.23 6.30 9.32
CA LYS A 188 12.11 7.07 10.22
C LYS A 188 13.50 7.11 9.59
N ARG A 189 13.97 8.33 9.29
CA ARG A 189 15.38 8.55 8.92
C ARG A 189 16.28 8.09 10.08
N LYS A 190 17.50 7.64 9.75
CA LYS A 190 18.52 7.29 10.75
C LYS A 190 18.73 8.49 11.69
N ALA A 191 19.04 8.20 12.96
CA ALA A 191 19.13 9.14 14.09
C ALA A 191 20.01 10.39 13.90
N ASN A 192 20.77 10.45 12.80
CA ASN A 192 21.70 11.50 12.43
C ASN A 192 21.01 12.67 11.71
N GLU A 193 19.77 12.49 11.26
CA GLU A 193 18.96 13.51 10.58
C GLU A 193 17.73 13.84 11.45
N MET A 194 17.98 14.42 12.63
CA MET A 194 16.92 15.07 13.40
C MET A 194 16.56 16.39 12.72
N ASP A 195 15.76 16.29 11.65
CA ASP A 195 14.98 17.39 11.13
C ASP A 195 13.51 17.12 11.54
N ASP A 196 13.12 17.74 12.64
CA ASP A 196 11.76 17.92 13.11
C ASP A 196 10.90 18.59 12.01
N GLY A 197 10.36 17.78 11.11
CA GLY A 197 9.69 18.28 9.91
C GLY A 197 8.80 17.24 9.23
N HIS A 198 7.74 16.86 9.94
CA HIS A 198 6.52 16.18 9.48
C HIS A 198 6.67 15.04 8.45
N GLU A 199 6.44 13.85 9.00
CA GLU A 199 6.11 12.57 8.34
C GLU A 199 4.90 12.74 7.41
N PHE A 200 4.81 11.91 6.37
CA PHE A 200 3.67 11.96 5.45
C PHE A 200 2.47 11.34 6.14
N ASP A 201 1.41 12.10 6.40
CA ASP A 201 0.25 11.59 7.13
C ASP A 201 -0.67 10.70 6.29
N LYS A 202 -0.35 10.40 5.02
CA LYS A 202 -1.26 9.66 4.12
C LYS A 202 -0.59 8.88 2.99
N VAL A 203 -0.98 7.61 2.82
CA VAL A 203 -0.68 6.76 1.65
C VAL A 203 -1.96 6.04 1.21
N TRP A 204 -2.10 5.80 -0.09
CA TRP A 204 -3.26 5.13 -0.66
C TRP A 204 -2.97 3.68 -1.06
N GLY A 205 -3.97 2.82 -0.91
CA GLY A 205 -3.92 1.42 -1.34
C GLY A 205 -5.01 1.09 -2.37
N ILE A 206 -4.75 0.13 -3.23
CA ILE A 206 -5.75 -0.47 -4.12
C ILE A 206 -5.72 -1.98 -3.88
N VAL A 207 -6.88 -2.56 -3.59
CA VAL A 207 -7.03 -4.03 -3.48
C VAL A 207 -8.03 -4.47 -4.55
N THR A 208 -7.62 -5.38 -5.43
CA THR A 208 -8.43 -5.74 -6.60
C THR A 208 -8.25 -7.19 -7.05
N ASP A 209 -9.26 -7.75 -7.71
CA ASP A 209 -9.14 -8.96 -8.53
C ASP A 209 -9.40 -8.65 -10.03
N ALA A 210 -9.17 -7.40 -10.43
CA ALA A 210 -9.49 -6.80 -11.72
C ALA A 210 -10.98 -6.66 -12.07
N GLU A 211 -11.89 -7.41 -11.43
CA GLU A 211 -13.34 -7.17 -11.54
C GLU A 211 -13.83 -6.26 -10.41
N LYS A 212 -13.38 -6.52 -9.18
CA LYS A 212 -13.72 -5.76 -7.98
C LYS A 212 -12.56 -4.86 -7.61
N TRP A 213 -12.86 -3.61 -7.28
CA TRP A 213 -11.88 -2.59 -6.97
C TRP A 213 -12.23 -1.91 -5.67
N TYR A 214 -11.30 -2.00 -4.71
CA TYR A 214 -11.38 -1.31 -3.44
C TYR A 214 -10.23 -0.31 -3.35
N PHE A 215 -10.54 0.90 -2.92
CA PHE A 215 -9.56 1.95 -2.66
C PHE A 215 -9.43 2.11 -1.16
N MET A 216 -8.21 2.19 -0.65
CA MET A 216 -7.91 2.28 0.77
C MET A 216 -7.17 3.59 1.06
N GLU A 217 -7.60 4.29 2.10
CA GLU A 217 -6.90 5.42 2.70
C GLU A 217 -6.19 4.91 3.95
N CYS A 218 -4.88 5.12 4.07
CA CYS A 218 -4.17 4.98 5.33
C CYS A 218 -3.63 6.33 5.75
N THR A 219 -3.88 6.73 6.98
CA THR A 219 -3.32 7.95 7.57
C THR A 219 -2.60 7.67 8.88
N GLN A 220 -1.63 8.52 9.20
CA GLN A 220 -0.98 8.55 10.51
C GLN A 220 -1.30 9.88 11.20
N ASP A 221 -1.70 9.84 12.47
CA ASP A 221 -1.90 11.05 13.26
C ASP A 221 -0.60 11.52 13.93
N SER A 222 -0.67 12.65 14.65
CA SER A 222 0.49 13.24 15.34
C SER A 222 1.03 12.37 16.48
N GLU A 223 0.26 11.40 16.98
CA GLU A 223 0.69 10.44 18.00
C GLU A 223 1.32 9.18 17.38
N GLY A 224 1.35 9.11 16.04
CA GLY A 224 1.88 7.98 15.29
C GLY A 224 0.86 6.86 15.11
N LYS A 225 -0.40 7.05 15.53
CA LYS A 225 -1.46 6.05 15.39
C LYS A 225 -2.00 6.05 13.97
N LEU A 226 -2.21 4.84 13.44
CA LEU A 226 -2.69 4.62 12.09
C LEU A 226 -4.22 4.54 12.04
N SER A 227 -4.80 5.07 10.98
CA SER A 227 -6.20 4.91 10.64
C SER A 227 -6.36 4.42 9.21
N PHE A 228 -7.24 3.44 9.01
CA PHE A 228 -7.51 2.85 7.71
C PHE A 228 -8.98 3.06 7.36
N LYS A 229 -9.24 3.47 6.13
CA LYS A 229 -10.60 3.59 5.59
C LYS A 229 -10.68 2.95 4.22
N LEU A 230 -11.87 2.46 3.86
CA LEU A 230 -12.10 1.78 2.59
C LEU A 230 -13.21 2.46 1.78
N SER A 231 -13.09 2.46 0.46
CA SER A 231 -14.17 2.90 -0.41
C SER A 231 -15.27 1.84 -0.49
N LYS A 232 -16.45 2.24 -0.97
CA LYS A 232 -17.38 1.25 -1.55
C LYS A 232 -16.70 0.57 -2.75
N PRO A 233 -16.93 -0.73 -2.98
CA PRO A 233 -16.35 -1.41 -4.13
C PRO A 233 -16.91 -0.89 -5.45
N LEU A 234 -16.05 -0.82 -6.46
CA LEU A 234 -16.46 -0.74 -7.85
C LEU A 234 -16.36 -2.11 -8.51
N PHE A 235 -17.19 -2.34 -9.52
CA PHE A 235 -17.27 -3.59 -10.25
C PHE A 235 -17.11 -3.32 -11.74
N VAL A 236 -16.32 -4.14 -12.42
CA VAL A 236 -16.18 -4.19 -13.87
C VAL A 236 -16.50 -5.62 -14.29
N ALA A 237 -17.56 -5.78 -15.08
CA ALA A 237 -17.82 -7.02 -15.78
C ALA A 237 -17.31 -6.81 -17.20
N TYR A 238 -16.27 -7.55 -17.57
CA TYR A 238 -15.72 -7.49 -18.92
C TYR A 238 -16.71 -8.15 -19.90
N GLU A 239 -16.74 -7.67 -21.15
CA GLU A 239 -17.70 -8.10 -22.20
C GLU A 239 -19.17 -7.68 -21.98
N ASP A 240 -19.52 -7.10 -20.83
CA ASP A 240 -20.84 -6.52 -20.59
C ASP A 240 -21.01 -5.18 -21.33
N ALA A 241 -22.25 -4.85 -21.73
CA ALA A 241 -22.58 -3.57 -22.38
C ALA A 241 -22.20 -2.36 -21.52
N GLY A 242 -22.19 -2.52 -20.19
CA GLY A 242 -21.77 -1.51 -19.22
C GLY A 242 -20.25 -1.44 -18.95
N MET A 243 -19.43 -2.25 -19.62
CA MET A 243 -17.98 -2.34 -19.37
C MET A 243 -17.30 -0.97 -19.50
N LYS A 244 -17.62 -0.20 -20.55
CA LYS A 244 -16.97 1.10 -20.82
C LYS A 244 -17.20 2.11 -19.69
N GLU A 245 -18.44 2.26 -19.23
CA GLU A 245 -18.79 3.18 -18.15
C GLU A 245 -18.13 2.75 -16.81
N ARG A 246 -18.19 1.46 -16.47
CA ARG A 246 -17.58 0.93 -15.25
C ARG A 246 -16.06 1.08 -15.26
N THR A 247 -15.44 0.85 -16.42
CA THR A 247 -14.00 1.04 -16.65
C THR A 247 -13.60 2.50 -16.52
N GLU A 248 -14.35 3.41 -17.15
CA GLU A 248 -14.16 4.86 -17.03
C GLU A 248 -14.20 5.28 -15.56
N LYS A 249 -15.17 4.76 -14.81
CA LYS A 249 -15.32 5.05 -13.38
C LYS A 249 -14.13 4.57 -12.55
N VAL A 250 -13.65 3.35 -12.75
CA VAL A 250 -12.45 2.84 -12.06
C VAL A 250 -11.23 3.70 -12.39
N LEU A 251 -11.02 4.01 -13.68
CA LEU A 251 -9.93 4.90 -14.10
C LEU A 251 -10.01 6.27 -13.41
N GLY A 252 -11.21 6.86 -13.34
CA GLY A 252 -11.43 8.15 -12.69
C GLY A 252 -11.08 8.13 -11.19
N HIS A 253 -11.35 7.04 -10.47
CA HIS A 253 -10.97 6.91 -9.06
C HIS A 253 -9.46 6.78 -8.89
N ILE A 254 -8.79 5.97 -9.75
CA ILE A 254 -7.33 5.84 -9.71
C ILE A 254 -6.67 7.20 -9.99
N ILE A 255 -7.11 7.92 -11.04
CA ILE A 255 -6.57 9.24 -11.36
C ILE A 255 -6.77 10.22 -10.20
N TRP A 256 -7.94 10.22 -9.55
CA TRP A 256 -8.20 11.07 -8.40
C TRP A 256 -7.24 10.79 -7.24
N LEU A 257 -6.98 9.51 -6.92
CA LEU A 257 -5.99 9.13 -5.89
C LEU A 257 -4.59 9.63 -6.24
N LEU A 258 -4.18 9.54 -7.52
CA LEU A 258 -2.88 10.04 -7.98
C LEU A 258 -2.78 11.56 -7.85
N GLU A 259 -3.86 12.30 -8.08
CA GLU A 259 -3.90 13.76 -7.84
C GLU A 259 -3.76 14.10 -6.37
N GLU A 260 -4.52 13.44 -5.49
CA GLU A 260 -4.44 13.66 -4.04
C GLU A 260 -3.07 13.33 -3.48
N SER A 261 -2.46 12.25 -3.97
CA SER A 261 -1.08 11.86 -3.63
C SER A 261 -0.06 12.95 -3.99
N GLN A 262 -0.18 13.54 -5.19
CA GLN A 262 0.74 14.59 -5.65
C GLN A 262 0.58 15.90 -4.89
N LYS A 263 -0.64 16.25 -4.44
CA LYS A 263 -0.87 17.41 -3.58
C LYS A 263 -0.16 17.25 -2.24
N ALA A 264 -0.23 16.06 -1.65
CA ALA A 264 0.49 15.73 -0.42
C ALA A 264 2.02 15.80 -0.63
N ASP A 265 2.54 15.22 -1.72
CA ASP A 265 3.97 15.22 -2.06
C ASP A 265 4.54 16.64 -2.30
N SER A 266 3.78 17.49 -2.99
CA SER A 266 4.18 18.86 -3.31
C SER A 266 4.19 19.77 -2.08
N ALA A 267 3.20 19.62 -1.18
CA ALA A 267 3.12 20.38 0.06
C ALA A 267 4.33 20.12 0.98
N VAL A 268 4.87 18.90 0.96
CA VAL A 268 6.09 18.57 1.69
C VAL A 268 7.32 19.22 1.05
N ASN A 269 7.44 19.17 -0.28
CA ASN A 269 8.57 19.79 -0.98
C ASN A 269 8.66 21.31 -0.77
N GLU A 270 7.54 22.05 -0.82
CA GLU A 270 7.54 23.50 -0.59
C GLU A 270 7.97 23.87 0.85
N LYS A 271 7.58 23.07 1.85
CA LYS A 271 7.96 23.30 3.24
C LYS A 271 9.44 23.00 3.48
N ILE A 272 10.00 21.96 2.86
CA ILE A 272 11.45 21.65 2.90
C ILE A 272 12.26 22.84 2.36
N ILE A 273 11.84 23.39 1.21
CA ILE A 273 12.52 24.55 0.60
C ILE A 273 12.44 25.79 1.51
N LYS A 274 11.29 26.04 2.16
CA LYS A 274 11.13 27.14 3.11
C LYS A 274 11.99 26.96 4.37
N LYS A 275 12.08 25.75 4.92
CA LYS A 275 12.91 25.43 6.11
C LYS A 275 14.40 25.59 5.82
N HIS A 276 14.86 25.15 4.64
CA HIS A 276 16.26 25.33 4.22
C HIS A 276 16.61 26.82 4.06
N ARG A 277 15.67 27.63 3.54
CA ARG A 277 15.83 29.08 3.44
C ARG A 277 15.86 29.77 4.82
N SER A 278 15.06 29.33 5.79
CA SER A 278 15.09 29.91 7.15
C SER A 278 16.36 29.54 7.92
N LEU A 279 16.88 28.31 7.77
CA LEU A 279 18.14 27.88 8.38
C LEU A 279 19.34 28.63 7.80
N GLY A 280 19.37 28.87 6.49
CA GLY A 280 20.40 29.70 5.85
C GLY A 280 20.43 31.15 6.37
N ASN A 281 19.25 31.74 6.61
CA ASN A 281 19.14 33.10 7.14
C ASN A 281 19.53 33.22 8.62
N LEU A 282 19.42 32.15 9.41
CA LEU A 282 19.88 32.13 10.81
C LEU A 282 21.42 32.01 10.90
N ALA A 283 22.04 31.24 10.02
CA ALA A 283 23.49 31.09 9.95
C ALA A 283 24.20 32.41 9.55
N GLU A 284 23.63 33.18 8.62
CA GLU A 284 24.16 34.51 8.25
C GLU A 284 24.03 35.54 9.39
N LYS A 285 23.06 35.39 10.30
CA LYS A 285 22.88 36.31 11.43
C LYS A 285 23.79 36.02 12.62
N SER A 286 24.36 34.82 12.73
CA SER A 286 25.30 34.46 13.79
C SER A 286 26.73 34.97 13.57
N ASP A 287 27.10 35.35 12.34
CA ASP A 287 28.45 35.83 12.01
C ASP A 287 28.66 37.34 12.20
N THR A 288 27.69 38.05 12.78
CA THR A 288 27.78 39.51 13.06
C THR A 288 27.75 39.85 14.55
N VAL A 289 28.40 39.05 15.39
CA VAL A 289 28.75 39.45 16.76
C VAL A 289 30.25 39.74 16.85
N VAL A 290 30.57 41.02 16.60
CA VAL A 290 31.61 41.87 17.19
C VAL A 290 32.94 41.18 17.60
N LYS A 291 34.02 41.47 16.86
CA LYS A 291 35.34 41.62 17.48
C LYS A 291 35.61 43.11 17.69
N SER A 292 35.85 43.41 18.96
CA SER A 292 36.28 44.69 19.56
C SER A 292 37.51 45.28 18.89
#